data_AF-A0A820I457-F1
#
_entry.id   AF-A0A820I457-F1
#
_cell.length_a   1.000
_cell.length_b   1.000
_cell.length_c   1.000
_cell.angle_alpha   90.00
_cell.angle_beta   90.00
_cell.angle_gamma   90.00
#
_symmetry.space_group_name_H-M   'P 1'
#
loop_
_entity.id
_entity.type
_entity.pdbx_description
1 polymer ?
#
loop_
_entity_poly.entity_id
_entity_poly.type
_entity_poly.pdbx_seq_one_letter_code
_entity_poly.pdbx_strand_id
1 'polypeptide(L)'
;PLNSRGNQAFLLAAAPIYDEWVRNNYELQVWQTYLKMGTEQKHWAKEIVQRTKKRDNITNTRFVQKKINRLTESIAQASATISDLQIQLTTYWTQVNVEKLTTTIAENVATIVCEKINNNEKINNNKKSTTTTAAPATSPTTTPLPTAANTLKNQVREPIEKLEKYILKYVYTYTQHVKKMA
;
A
#
# COMPACT_ATOMS: atom_id res chain seq x y z
N PRO A 1 10.97 1.83 2.76
CA PRO A 1 10.59 1.70 4.19
C PRO A 1 9.58 0.57 4.42
N LEU A 2 10.04 -0.69 4.33
CA LEU A 2 9.22 -1.84 4.77
C LEU A 2 9.13 -1.91 6.31
N ASN A 3 10.13 -1.36 7.00
CA ASN A 3 10.25 -1.38 8.46
C ASN A 3 9.55 -0.20 9.16
N SER A 4 8.68 0.55 8.47
CA SER A 4 7.93 1.62 9.17
C SER A 4 6.87 1.00 10.08
N ARG A 5 6.68 1.60 11.25
CA ARG A 5 5.77 1.09 12.29
C ARG A 5 4.33 0.89 11.78
N GLY A 6 3.85 1.78 10.91
CA GLY A 6 2.54 1.65 10.27
C GLY A 6 2.42 0.44 9.34
N ASN A 7 3.47 0.15 8.55
CA ASN A 7 3.48 -1.03 7.67
C ASN A 7 3.51 -2.33 8.47
N GLN A 8 4.28 -2.39 9.56
CA GLN A 8 4.35 -3.58 10.41
C GLN A 8 3.02 -3.86 11.12
N ALA A 9 2.35 -2.82 11.63
CA ALA A 9 1.04 -2.95 12.25
C ALA A 9 -0.03 -3.44 11.27
N PHE A 10 -0.05 -2.89 10.05
CA PHE A 10 -0.94 -3.37 8.99
C PHE A 10 -0.69 -4.83 8.64
N LEU A 11 0.57 -5.24 8.44
CA LEU A 11 0.91 -6.62 8.10
C LEU A 11 0.47 -7.61 9.19
N LEU A 12 0.70 -7.28 10.46
CA LEU A 12 0.29 -8.13 11.58
C LEU A 12 -1.24 -8.25 11.69
N ALA A 13 -1.97 -7.16 11.45
CA ALA A 13 -3.43 -7.16 11.52
C ALA A 13 -4.07 -7.85 10.29
N ALA A 14 -3.51 -7.65 9.10
CA ALA A 14 -4.10 -8.12 7.86
C ALA A 14 -3.74 -9.59 7.55
N ALA A 15 -2.56 -10.07 7.95
CA ALA A 15 -2.11 -11.43 7.66
C ALA A 15 -3.13 -12.54 8.01
N PRO A 16 -3.69 -12.63 9.23
CA PRO A 16 -4.67 -13.67 9.54
C PRO A 16 -5.96 -13.56 8.72
N ILE A 17 -6.37 -12.33 8.38
CA ILE A 17 -7.59 -12.08 7.60
C ILE A 17 -7.38 -12.49 6.13
N TYR A 18 -6.20 -12.23 5.58
CA TYR A 18 -5.85 -12.69 4.23
C TYR A 18 -5.79 -14.21 4.14
N ASP A 19 -5.20 -14.89 5.13
CA ASP A 19 -5.16 -16.35 5.18
C ASP A 19 -6.56 -16.96 5.23
N GLU A 20 -7.45 -16.39 6.05
CA GLU A 20 -8.86 -16.79 6.12
C GLU A 20 -9.58 -16.53 4.79
N TRP A 21 -9.39 -15.34 4.20
CA TRP A 21 -9.99 -14.98 2.91
C TRP A 21 -9.59 -15.94 1.80
N VAL A 22 -8.30 -16.27 1.68
CA VAL A 22 -7.79 -17.22 0.67
C VAL A 22 -8.41 -18.59 0.87
N ARG A 23 -8.42 -19.09 2.11
CA ARG A 23 -9.00 -20.40 2.44
C ARG A 23 -10.49 -20.45 2.11
N ASN A 24 -11.24 -19.42 2.49
CA ASN A 24 -12.68 -19.36 2.25
C ASN A 24 -13.01 -19.27 0.76
N ASN A 25 -12.22 -18.55 -0.03
CA ASN A 25 -12.36 -18.50 -1.49
C ASN A 25 -12.11 -19.87 -2.13
N TYR A 26 -11.05 -20.57 -1.71
CA TYR A 26 -10.80 -21.93 -2.19
C TYR A 26 -11.94 -22.87 -1.81
N GLU A 27 -12.39 -22.83 -0.56
CA GLU A 27 -13.51 -23.65 -0.10
C GLU A 27 -14.77 -23.36 -0.91
N LEU A 28 -15.09 -22.09 -1.16
CA LEU A 28 -16.25 -21.68 -1.96
C LEU A 28 -16.24 -22.31 -3.35
N GLN A 29 -15.10 -22.31 -4.04
CA GLN A 29 -14.97 -22.92 -5.37
C GLN A 29 -15.24 -24.42 -5.35
N VAL A 30 -14.74 -25.12 -4.31
CA VAL A 30 -14.99 -26.55 -4.12
C VAL A 30 -16.49 -26.81 -3.91
N TRP A 31 -17.15 -26.03 -3.05
CA TRP A 31 -18.59 -26.19 -2.79
C TRP A 31 -19.46 -25.83 -4.01
N GLN A 32 -19.08 -24.83 -4.80
CA GLN A 32 -19.72 -24.52 -6.08
C GLN A 32 -19.59 -25.68 -7.07
N THR A 33 -18.42 -26.33 -7.10
CA THR A 33 -18.19 -27.52 -7.93
C THR A 33 -19.07 -28.69 -7.47
N TYR A 34 -19.21 -28.90 -6.16
CA TYR A 34 -20.11 -29.92 -5.62
C TYR A 34 -21.57 -29.67 -5.95
N LEU A 35 -22.00 -28.40 -5.89
CA LEU A 35 -23.34 -28.03 -6.31
C LEU A 35 -23.55 -28.39 -7.79
N LYS A 36 -22.61 -27.99 -8.65
CA LYS A 36 -22.64 -28.25 -10.08
C LYS A 36 -22.71 -29.74 -10.42
N MET A 37 -21.86 -30.57 -9.79
CA MET A 37 -21.91 -32.03 -9.99
C MET A 37 -23.24 -32.63 -9.51
N GLY A 38 -23.77 -32.16 -8.38
CA GLY A 38 -25.03 -32.64 -7.83
C GLY A 38 -26.24 -32.30 -8.69
N THR A 39 -26.29 -31.09 -9.28
CA THR A 39 -27.43 -30.61 -10.06
C THR A 39 -27.34 -30.99 -11.54
N GLU A 40 -26.17 -30.90 -12.17
CA GLU A 40 -25.99 -31.13 -13.61
C GLU A 40 -25.70 -32.61 -13.91
N GLN A 41 -24.80 -33.24 -13.13
CA GLN A 41 -24.33 -34.60 -13.38
C GLN A 41 -25.09 -35.64 -12.54
N LYS A 42 -26.04 -35.20 -11.70
CA LYS A 42 -26.79 -36.04 -10.74
C LYS A 42 -25.86 -36.87 -9.83
N HIS A 43 -24.65 -36.37 -9.59
CA HIS A 43 -23.63 -37.05 -8.82
C HIS A 43 -23.22 -36.18 -7.62
N TRP A 44 -23.60 -36.62 -6.43
CA TRP A 44 -23.23 -35.92 -5.20
C TRP A 44 -21.88 -36.40 -4.68
N ALA A 45 -21.02 -35.45 -4.34
CA ALA A 45 -19.77 -35.74 -3.66
C ALA A 45 -20.02 -36.50 -2.35
N LYS A 46 -19.13 -37.46 -2.04
CA LYS A 46 -19.28 -38.38 -0.90
C LYS A 46 -19.45 -37.64 0.43
N GLU A 47 -18.71 -36.56 0.62
CA GLU A 47 -18.79 -35.72 1.83
C GLU A 47 -20.17 -35.08 2.03
N ILE A 48 -20.87 -34.70 0.95
CA ILE A 48 -22.22 -34.13 1.02
C ILE A 48 -23.19 -35.17 1.52
N VAL A 49 -23.18 -36.35 0.89
CA VAL A 49 -24.06 -37.47 1.25
C VAL A 49 -23.78 -37.96 2.67
N GLN A 50 -22.52 -37.97 3.09
CA GLN A 50 -22.14 -38.33 4.47
C GLN A 50 -22.71 -37.34 5.49
N ARG A 51 -22.68 -36.03 5.19
CA ARG A 51 -23.18 -35.00 6.13
C ARG A 51 -24.70 -34.93 6.18
N THR A 52 -25.39 -35.08 5.04
CA THR A 52 -26.86 -35.06 5.00
C THR A 52 -27.50 -36.39 5.35
N LYS A 53 -26.72 -37.48 5.39
CA LYS A 53 -27.15 -38.87 5.63
C LYS A 53 -28.23 -39.37 4.66
N LYS A 54 -28.52 -38.61 3.60
CA LYS A 54 -29.58 -38.87 2.63
C LYS A 54 -29.06 -38.56 1.22
N ARG A 55 -29.42 -39.39 0.25
CA ARG A 55 -29.11 -39.15 -1.17
C ARG A 55 -30.22 -38.36 -1.87
N ASP A 56 -30.83 -37.43 -1.14
CA ASP A 56 -31.92 -36.59 -1.66
C ASP A 56 -31.34 -35.31 -2.27
N ASN A 57 -31.70 -35.05 -3.53
CA ASN A 57 -31.21 -33.90 -4.29
C ASN A 57 -31.63 -32.58 -3.66
N ILE A 58 -32.87 -32.48 -3.14
CA ILE A 58 -33.39 -31.23 -2.59
C ILE A 58 -32.65 -30.89 -1.29
N THR A 59 -32.53 -31.87 -0.39
CA THR A 59 -31.82 -31.72 0.88
C THR A 59 -30.34 -31.39 0.65
N ASN A 60 -29.66 -32.09 -0.27
CA ASN A 60 -28.25 -31.87 -0.57
C ASN A 60 -28.00 -30.50 -1.21
N THR A 61 -28.87 -30.09 -2.14
CA THR A 61 -28.81 -28.76 -2.77
C THR A 61 -28.94 -27.66 -1.71
N ARG A 62 -29.94 -27.75 -0.83
CA ARG A 62 -30.14 -26.77 0.25
C ARG A 62 -28.94 -26.71 1.20
N PHE A 63 -28.38 -27.87 1.54
CA PHE A 63 -27.21 -27.95 2.42
C PHE A 63 -25.99 -27.27 1.80
N VAL A 64 -25.67 -27.60 0.54
CA VAL A 64 -24.55 -27.00 -0.21
C VAL A 64 -24.78 -25.50 -0.39
N GLN A 65 -25.98 -25.08 -0.78
CA GLN A 65 -26.31 -23.66 -0.96
C GLN A 65 -26.15 -22.87 0.35
N LYS A 66 -26.58 -23.42 1.49
CA LYS A 66 -26.39 -22.78 2.80
C LYS A 66 -24.91 -22.59 3.12
N LYS A 67 -24.07 -23.57 2.79
CA LYS A 67 -22.61 -23.49 3.00
C LYS A 67 -21.97 -22.46 2.07
N ILE A 68 -22.38 -22.41 0.80
CA ILE A 68 -21.97 -21.38 -0.17
C ILE A 68 -22.33 -19.99 0.36
N ASN A 69 -23.57 -19.76 0.78
CA ASN A 69 -24.00 -18.45 1.27
C ASN A 69 -23.16 -17.98 2.47
N ARG A 70 -22.92 -18.88 3.44
CA ARG A 70 -22.07 -18.58 4.60
C ARG A 70 -20.63 -18.23 4.20
N LEU A 71 -20.06 -18.94 3.23
CA LEU A 71 -18.71 -18.65 2.74
C LEU A 71 -18.67 -17.31 2.02
N THR A 72 -19.66 -17.00 1.18
CA THR A 72 -19.80 -15.70 0.51
C THR A 72 -19.88 -14.55 1.51
N GLU A 73 -20.69 -14.69 2.56
CA GLU A 73 -20.80 -13.70 3.65
C GLU A 73 -19.46 -13.49 4.36
N SER A 74 -18.77 -14.57 4.72
CA SER A 74 -17.47 -14.50 5.39
C SER A 74 -16.38 -13.87 4.52
N ILE A 75 -16.35 -14.20 3.21
CA ILE A 75 -15.44 -13.57 2.24
C ILE A 75 -15.73 -12.07 2.13
N ALA A 76 -17.01 -11.67 2.05
CA ALA A 76 -17.40 -10.27 1.99
C ALA A 76 -16.96 -9.51 3.25
N GLN A 77 -17.14 -10.11 4.44
CA GLN A 77 -16.70 -9.53 5.71
C GLN A 77 -15.18 -9.37 5.75
N ALA A 78 -14.42 -10.41 5.41
CA ALA A 78 -12.96 -10.34 5.36
C ALA A 78 -12.46 -9.28 4.36
N SER A 79 -13.13 -9.17 3.20
CA SER A 79 -12.80 -8.16 2.17
C SER A 79 -13.05 -6.73 2.68
N ALA A 80 -14.14 -6.53 3.42
CA ALA A 80 -14.42 -5.25 4.06
C ALA A 80 -13.34 -4.89 5.10
N THR A 81 -12.99 -5.82 5.99
CA THR A 81 -11.95 -5.57 7.01
C THR A 81 -10.58 -5.31 6.40
N ILE A 82 -10.20 -6.01 5.33
CA ILE A 82 -8.97 -5.73 4.58
C ILE A 82 -9.00 -4.30 4.02
N SER A 83 -10.13 -3.88 3.46
CA SER A 83 -10.30 -2.53 2.92
C SER A 83 -10.18 -1.47 4.01
N ASP A 84 -10.79 -1.70 5.18
CA ASP A 84 -10.67 -0.79 6.33
C ASP A 84 -9.22 -0.65 6.80
N LEU A 85 -8.47 -1.77 6.88
CA LEU A 85 -7.05 -1.75 7.22
C LEU A 85 -6.22 -0.99 6.19
N GLN A 86 -6.54 -1.09 4.91
CA GLN A 86 -5.88 -0.34 3.84
C GLN A 86 -6.16 1.17 3.94
N ILE A 87 -7.39 1.56 4.28
CA ILE A 87 -7.76 2.95 4.52
C ILE A 87 -7.00 3.50 5.74
N GLN A 88 -6.92 2.73 6.84
CA GLN A 88 -6.15 3.12 8.03
C GLN A 88 -4.67 3.32 7.69
N LEU A 89 -4.06 2.41 6.91
CA LEU A 89 -2.67 2.53 6.48
C LEU A 89 -2.46 3.78 5.61
N THR A 90 -3.39 4.04 4.69
CA THR A 90 -3.32 5.23 3.82
C THR A 90 -3.42 6.52 4.63
N THR A 91 -4.34 6.55 5.60
CA THR A 91 -4.53 7.68 6.52
C THR A 91 -3.29 7.94 7.39
N TYR A 92 -2.64 6.87 7.86
CA TYR A 92 -1.38 6.99 8.58
C TYR A 92 -0.29 7.65 7.71
N TRP A 93 -0.15 7.23 6.45
CA TRP A 93 0.87 7.79 5.56
C TRP A 93 0.60 9.24 5.16
N THR A 94 -0.67 9.63 4.97
CA THR A 94 -1.01 11.03 4.71
C THR A 94 -0.68 11.92 5.91
N GLN A 95 -0.97 11.48 7.13
CA GLN A 95 -0.64 12.20 8.36
C GLN A 95 0.88 12.36 8.53
N VAL A 96 1.66 11.29 8.40
CA VAL A 96 3.13 11.33 8.52
C VAL A 96 3.77 12.31 7.52
N ASN A 97 3.24 12.37 6.29
CA ASN A 97 3.75 13.30 5.28
C ASN A 97 3.41 14.76 5.61
N VAL A 98 2.20 15.01 6.13
CA VAL A 98 1.79 16.36 6.55
C VAL A 98 2.63 16.84 7.74
N GLU A 99 2.83 16.00 8.76
CA GLU A 99 3.67 16.32 9.92
C GLU A 99 5.11 16.63 9.53
N LYS A 100 5.68 15.85 8.59
CA LYS A 100 7.04 16.11 8.11
C LYS A 100 7.13 17.46 7.38
N LEU A 101 6.11 17.81 6.60
CA LEU A 101 6.06 19.08 5.87
C LEU A 101 5.91 20.27 6.82
N THR A 102 5.03 20.20 7.83
CA THR A 102 4.83 21.27 8.81
C THR A 102 6.07 21.51 9.67
N THR A 103 6.76 20.44 10.06
CA THR A 103 8.02 20.54 10.81
C THR A 103 9.12 21.21 9.98
N THR A 104 9.25 20.85 8.70
CA THR A 104 10.23 21.46 7.80
C THR A 104 9.94 22.95 7.55
N ILE A 105 8.66 23.32 7.42
CA ILE A 105 8.27 24.73 7.28
C ILE A 105 8.57 25.50 8.57
N ALA A 106 8.27 24.94 9.73
CA ALA A 106 8.57 25.57 11.02
C ALA A 106 10.08 25.79 11.23
N GLU A 107 10.91 24.80 10.89
CA GLU A 107 12.37 24.89 10.95
C GLU A 107 12.94 25.93 9.98
N ASN A 108 12.41 26.00 8.76
CA ASN A 108 12.80 27.00 7.75
C ASN A 108 12.35 28.42 8.14
N VAL A 109 11.16 28.58 8.72
CA VAL A 109 10.70 29.88 9.23
C VAL A 109 11.55 30.32 10.42
N ALA A 110 11.89 29.40 11.34
CA ALA A 110 12.76 29.70 12.47
C ALA A 110 14.16 30.16 12.01
N THR A 111 14.76 29.50 11.01
CA THR A 111 16.06 29.93 10.45
C THR A 111 15.96 31.29 9.74
N ILE A 112 14.92 31.54 8.94
CA ILE A 112 14.71 32.84 8.29
C ILE A 112 14.51 33.97 9.32
N VAL A 113 13.77 33.70 10.40
CA VAL A 113 13.55 34.69 11.49
C VAL A 113 14.86 34.96 12.24
N CYS A 114 15.64 33.93 12.57
CA CYS A 114 16.94 34.09 13.22
C CYS A 114 17.98 34.83 12.34
N GLU A 115 18.02 34.55 11.03
CA GLU A 115 18.90 35.28 10.09
C GLU A 115 18.52 36.76 9.96
N LYS A 116 17.22 37.08 9.91
CA LYS A 116 16.75 38.49 9.88
C LYS A 116 17.10 39.25 11.15
N ILE A 117 17.05 38.61 12.31
CA ILE A 117 17.42 39.24 13.59
C ILE A 117 18.92 39.55 13.64
N ASN A 118 19.79 38.60 13.25
CA ASN A 118 21.25 38.81 13.20
C ASN A 118 21.68 39.91 12.21
N ASN A 119 20.99 40.04 11.08
CA ASN A 119 21.30 41.08 10.09
C ASN A 119 20.85 42.48 10.54
N ASN A 120 19.77 42.59 11.31
CA ASN A 120 19.33 43.87 11.89
C ASN A 120 20.26 44.36 13.02
N GLU A 121 20.87 43.46 13.79
CA GLU A 121 21.85 43.83 14.82
C GLU A 121 23.14 44.42 14.21
N LYS A 122 23.57 43.92 13.05
CA LYS A 122 24.71 44.49 12.31
C LYS A 122 24.45 45.88 11.73
N ILE A 123 23.20 46.23 11.42
CA ILE A 123 22.85 47.53 10.82
C ILE A 123 22.82 48.64 11.89
N ASN A 124 22.53 48.33 13.15
CA ASN A 124 22.41 49.35 14.19
C ASN A 124 23.75 49.84 14.77
N ASN A 125 24.86 49.14 14.48
CA ASN A 125 26.19 49.51 14.95
C ASN A 125 27.03 50.33 13.95
N ASN A 126 26.47 50.72 12.80
CA ASN A 126 27.22 51.41 11.76
C ASN A 126 26.46 52.61 11.18
N LYS A 127 26.25 53.65 11.99
CA LYS A 127 25.75 54.95 11.51
C LYS A 127 26.69 56.09 11.87
N LYS A 128 27.83 56.14 11.18
CA LYS A 128 28.52 57.40 10.87
C LYS A 128 29.07 57.36 9.44
N SER A 129 28.69 58.40 8.68
CA SER A 129 29.36 58.97 7.50
C SER A 129 28.82 58.70 6.08
N THR A 130 28.22 59.77 5.53
CA THR A 130 28.42 60.44 4.22
C THR A 130 28.13 59.76 2.86
N THR A 131 27.01 60.21 2.27
CA THR A 131 26.79 60.86 0.95
C THR A 131 27.36 60.32 -0.40
N THR A 132 26.42 60.17 -1.36
CA THR A 132 26.36 60.63 -2.78
C THR A 132 26.56 59.65 -3.97
N THR A 133 25.56 59.74 -4.89
CA THR A 133 25.61 59.77 -6.38
C THR A 133 25.16 58.54 -7.20
N ALA A 134 24.70 58.83 -8.42
CA ALA A 134 23.61 58.23 -9.20
C ALA A 134 23.96 57.02 -10.11
N ALA A 135 22.88 56.44 -10.67
CA ALA A 135 22.68 55.31 -11.60
C ALA A 135 23.45 55.39 -12.96
N PRO A 136 23.33 54.46 -13.97
CA PRO A 136 22.37 53.34 -14.15
C PRO A 136 22.86 52.01 -14.80
N ALA A 137 21.94 51.03 -14.79
CA ALA A 137 21.72 49.81 -15.60
C ALA A 137 22.82 49.20 -16.51
N THR A 138 23.05 47.88 -16.36
CA THR A 138 23.39 46.95 -17.45
C THR A 138 22.82 45.56 -17.16
N SER A 139 22.09 45.00 -18.12
CA SER A 139 21.64 43.59 -18.13
C SER A 139 22.82 42.65 -18.33
N PRO A 140 22.69 41.37 -17.93
CA PRO A 140 22.89 40.35 -18.97
C PRO A 140 21.92 39.16 -18.89
N THR A 141 21.41 38.82 -20.07
CA THR A 141 21.52 37.48 -20.68
C THR A 141 20.80 36.30 -20.01
N THR A 142 19.67 35.97 -20.62
CA THR A 142 18.99 34.68 -20.68
C THR A 142 19.96 33.52 -20.91
N THR A 143 19.98 32.55 -19.99
CA THR A 143 20.62 31.24 -20.18
C THR A 143 19.53 30.16 -20.23
N PRO A 144 19.61 29.15 -21.13
CA PRO A 144 18.50 28.23 -21.36
C PRO A 144 18.39 27.14 -20.29
N LEU A 145 17.15 26.76 -20.03
CA LEU A 145 16.67 25.64 -19.23
C LEU A 145 17.24 24.28 -19.68
N PRO A 146 17.83 23.45 -18.80
CA PRO A 146 18.02 22.04 -19.09
C PRO A 146 16.80 21.24 -18.64
N THR A 147 16.06 20.75 -19.64
CA THR A 147 15.26 19.51 -19.70
C THR A 147 15.03 18.74 -18.39
N ALA A 148 13.96 19.09 -17.67
CA ALA A 148 13.47 18.39 -16.48
C ALA A 148 12.84 17.00 -16.75
N ALA A 149 12.73 16.56 -18.01
CA ALA A 149 12.03 15.33 -18.38
C ALA A 149 12.84 14.03 -18.20
N ASN A 150 14.18 14.10 -18.21
CA ASN A 150 15.03 12.89 -18.14
C ASN A 150 15.43 12.49 -16.70
N THR A 151 15.38 13.41 -15.73
CA THR A 151 15.73 13.12 -14.33
C THR A 151 14.63 12.31 -13.62
N LEU A 152 13.36 12.49 -14.00
CA LEU A 152 12.22 11.82 -13.35
C LEU A 152 12.16 10.32 -13.66
N LYS A 153 12.53 9.90 -14.88
CA LYS A 153 12.52 8.48 -15.29
C LYS A 153 13.56 7.65 -14.53
N ASN A 154 14.71 8.24 -14.21
CA ASN A 154 15.78 7.55 -13.48
C ASN A 154 15.50 7.45 -11.97
N GLN A 155 14.77 8.41 -11.37
CA GLN A 155 14.41 8.36 -9.95
C GLN A 155 13.37 7.28 -9.62
N VAL A 156 12.52 6.89 -10.59
CA VAL A 156 11.47 5.89 -10.40
C VAL A 156 11.94 4.46 -10.75
N ARG A 157 12.94 4.33 -11.63
CA ARG A 157 13.45 3.02 -12.07
C ARG A 157 14.14 2.24 -10.95
N GLU A 158 14.97 2.91 -10.15
CA GLU A 158 15.75 2.29 -9.08
C GLU A 158 14.91 1.60 -7.99
N PRO A 159 13.85 2.24 -7.45
CA PRO A 159 12.94 1.59 -6.50
C PRO A 159 12.25 0.35 -7.09
N ILE A 160 11.88 0.39 -8.38
CA ILE A 160 11.19 -0.70 -9.07
C ILE A 160 12.12 -1.91 -9.22
N GLU A 161 13.36 -1.71 -9.66
CA GLU A 161 14.35 -2.79 -9.79
C GLU A 161 14.68 -3.44 -8.45
N LYS A 162 14.74 -2.66 -7.37
CA LYS A 162 14.88 -3.20 -6.01
C LYS A 162 13.69 -4.06 -5.62
N LEU A 163 12.46 -3.63 -5.94
CA LEU A 163 11.24 -4.38 -5.65
C LEU A 163 11.20 -5.71 -6.44
N GLU A 164 11.49 -5.66 -7.74
CA GLU A 164 11.58 -6.84 -8.62
C GLU A 164 12.59 -7.86 -8.09
N LYS A 165 13.76 -7.40 -7.63
CA LYS A 165 14.79 -8.26 -7.05
C LYS A 165 14.31 -8.96 -5.76
N TYR A 166 13.55 -8.26 -4.91
CA TYR A 166 12.98 -8.88 -3.70
C TYR A 166 11.91 -9.91 -4.03
N ILE A 167 11.04 -9.62 -5.00
CA ILE A 167 10.01 -10.56 -5.48
C ILE A 167 10.68 -11.80 -6.07
N LEU A 168 11.67 -11.64 -6.94
CA LEU A 168 12.42 -12.76 -7.54
C LEU A 168 13.13 -13.60 -6.47
N LYS A 169 13.73 -12.97 -5.45
CA LYS A 169 14.37 -13.68 -4.33
C LYS A 169 13.35 -14.46 -3.49
N TYR A 170 12.20 -13.87 -3.22
CA TYR A 170 11.11 -14.52 -2.50
C TYR A 170 10.60 -15.74 -3.27
N VAL A 171 10.23 -15.56 -4.54
CA VAL A 171 9.81 -16.66 -5.42
C VAL A 171 10.88 -17.75 -5.46
N TYR A 172 12.15 -17.41 -5.72
CA TYR A 172 13.23 -18.39 -5.75
C TYR A 172 13.34 -19.19 -4.45
N THR A 173 13.30 -18.52 -3.29
CA THR A 173 13.47 -19.17 -1.97
C THR A 173 12.30 -20.12 -1.66
N TYR A 174 11.07 -19.70 -1.97
CA TYR A 174 9.88 -20.48 -1.63
C TYR A 174 9.46 -21.48 -2.72
N THR A 175 10.03 -21.41 -3.92
CA THR A 175 9.79 -22.38 -5.01
C THR A 175 10.89 -23.45 -5.14
N GLN A 176 12.01 -23.36 -4.39
CA GLN A 176 13.04 -24.42 -4.39
C GLN A 176 12.49 -25.80 -4.00
N HIS A 177 11.46 -25.85 -3.16
CA HIS A 177 10.83 -27.10 -2.73
C HIS A 177 9.99 -27.77 -3.83
N VAL A 178 9.55 -27.01 -4.85
CA VAL A 178 8.73 -27.53 -5.96
C VAL A 178 9.59 -28.29 -6.99
N LYS A 179 10.85 -27.87 -7.19
CA LYS A 179 11.77 -28.56 -8.13
C LYS A 179 12.37 -29.87 -7.61
N LYS A 180 12.27 -30.14 -6.31
CA LYS A 180 12.77 -31.40 -5.71
C LYS A 180 11.76 -32.54 -5.69
N MET A 181 10.54 -32.31 -6.18
CA MET A 181 9.46 -33.32 -6.26
C MET A 181 9.00 -33.62 -7.70
N ALA A 182 9.82 -33.27 -8.70
CA ALA A 182 9.63 -33.71 -10.09
C ALA A 182 10.64 -34.79 -10.44
#